data_AF-A0A531KCF8-F1
#
_entry.id   AF-A0A531KCF8-F1
#
_cell.length_a   1.000
_cell.length_b   1.000
_cell.length_c   1.000
_cell.angle_alpha   90.00
_cell.angle_beta   90.00
_cell.angle_gamma   90.00
#
_symmetry.space_group_name_H-M   'P 1'
#
loop_
_entity.id
_entity.type
_entity.pdbx_description
1 polymer ?
#
loop_
_entity_poly.entity_id
_entity_poly.type
_entity_poly.pdbx_seq_one_letter_code
_entity_poly.pdbx_strand_id
1 'polypeptide(L)'
;SFGFMDPEVKVAKKFPDVMFEHATGYKMAENLGIYNARFYEGRYILGQIAARQSKSGVAGYIVSFPIPEVVMGINSFMLGAQSIKPDFKAKIVWINSWFDPGKEADAAKALFDQGADIIVQHTDSTAPLQAVESVCWTM
;
A
#
# COMPACT_ATOMS: atom_id res chain seq x y z
N SER A 1 5.99 -10.48 -1.13
CA SER A 1 5.96 -11.92 -0.79
C SER A 1 5.60 -12.18 0.68
N PHE A 2 4.91 -11.26 1.36
CA PHE A 2 4.47 -11.48 2.74
C PHE A 2 3.65 -12.76 2.86
N GLY A 3 3.98 -13.60 3.86
CA GLY A 3 3.45 -14.95 4.02
C GLY A 3 4.43 -16.07 3.64
N PHE A 4 5.47 -15.78 2.87
CA PHE A 4 6.47 -16.79 2.45
C PHE A 4 7.73 -16.84 3.31
N MET A 5 7.95 -15.88 4.22
CA MET A 5 9.15 -15.80 5.05
C MET A 5 9.47 -17.10 5.82
N ASP A 6 8.52 -17.57 6.64
CA ASP A 6 8.75 -18.77 7.45
C ASP A 6 8.89 -20.06 6.62
N PRO A 7 8.08 -20.28 5.57
CA PRO A 7 8.33 -21.34 4.59
C PRO A 7 9.71 -21.26 3.94
N GLU A 8 10.12 -20.09 3.46
CA GLU A 8 11.39 -19.89 2.74
C GLU A 8 12.59 -20.17 3.66
N VAL A 9 12.56 -19.70 4.92
CA VAL A 9 13.58 -20.05 5.93
C VAL A 9 13.66 -21.57 6.15
N LYS A 10 12.54 -22.28 6.14
CA LYS A 10 12.52 -23.74 6.30
C LYS A 10 13.10 -24.46 5.07
N VAL A 11 12.86 -23.93 3.87
CA VAL A 11 13.37 -24.49 2.61
C VAL A 11 14.86 -24.18 2.45
N ALA A 12 15.29 -22.95 2.74
CA ALA A 12 16.69 -22.54 2.68
C ALA A 12 17.59 -23.47 3.51
N LYS A 13 17.15 -23.87 4.72
CA LYS A 13 17.85 -24.84 5.57
C LYS A 13 17.98 -26.25 4.98
N LYS A 14 17.06 -26.66 4.11
CA LYS A 14 17.07 -27.99 3.46
C LYS A 14 17.95 -28.03 2.21
N PHE A 15 18.26 -26.87 1.63
CA PHE A 15 18.99 -26.75 0.38
C PHE A 15 20.13 -25.73 0.53
N PRO A 16 21.20 -26.05 1.29
CA PRO A 16 22.26 -25.10 1.62
C PRO A 16 23.02 -24.57 0.40
N ASP A 17 23.08 -25.34 -0.70
CA ASP A 17 23.77 -24.94 -1.93
C ASP A 17 22.92 -24.04 -2.86
N VAL A 18 21.67 -23.76 -2.49
CA VAL A 18 20.77 -22.88 -3.26
C VAL A 18 20.65 -21.54 -2.54
N MET A 19 20.83 -20.45 -3.29
CA MET A 19 20.63 -19.09 -2.81
C MET A 19 19.16 -18.67 -2.93
N PHE A 20 18.63 -18.09 -1.87
CA PHE A 20 17.26 -17.60 -1.75
C PHE A 20 17.25 -16.09 -1.50
N GLU A 21 16.17 -15.42 -1.91
CA GLU A 21 16.00 -13.97 -1.78
C GLU A 21 14.54 -13.65 -1.47
N HIS A 22 14.28 -13.17 -0.24
CA HIS A 22 12.92 -12.87 0.20
C HIS A 22 12.60 -11.36 0.09
N ALA A 23 11.61 -11.01 -0.73
CA ALA A 23 11.15 -9.63 -0.87
C ALA A 23 10.49 -9.10 0.42
N THR A 24 10.87 -7.91 0.86
CA THR A 24 10.26 -7.15 1.98
C THR A 24 10.31 -7.86 3.35
N GLY A 25 11.19 -8.86 3.44
CA GLY A 25 11.40 -9.70 4.60
C GLY A 25 12.31 -9.11 5.68
N TYR A 26 12.45 -9.84 6.80
CA TYR A 26 13.29 -9.45 7.94
C TYR A 26 14.12 -10.60 8.54
N LYS A 27 13.97 -11.86 8.07
CA LYS A 27 14.82 -12.98 8.50
C LYS A 27 15.80 -13.30 7.38
N MET A 28 17.03 -13.57 7.77
CA MET A 28 18.12 -13.94 6.87
C MET A 28 18.74 -15.27 7.33
N ALA A 29 19.46 -15.91 6.44
CA ALA A 29 20.34 -17.05 6.72
C ALA A 29 21.56 -16.99 5.79
N GLU A 30 22.51 -17.90 5.95
CA GLU A 30 23.74 -17.93 5.13
C GLU A 30 23.44 -17.98 3.62
N ASN A 31 22.40 -18.72 3.22
CA ASN A 31 21.94 -18.84 1.84
C ASN A 31 20.58 -18.15 1.59
N LEU A 32 20.15 -17.21 2.45
CA LEU A 32 18.89 -16.48 2.31
C LEU A 32 19.10 -14.98 2.55
N GLY A 33 19.05 -14.22 1.47
CA GLY A 33 19.04 -12.77 1.46
C GLY A 33 17.63 -12.18 1.59
N ILE A 34 17.59 -10.87 1.82
CA ILE A 34 16.36 -10.07 1.77
C ILE A 34 16.60 -8.86 0.86
N TYR A 35 15.55 -8.45 0.16
CA TYR A 35 15.58 -7.22 -0.63
C TYR A 35 14.28 -6.46 -0.47
N ASN A 36 14.35 -5.13 -0.57
CA ASN A 36 13.18 -4.26 -0.58
C ASN A 36 13.49 -3.00 -1.37
N ALA A 37 12.48 -2.39 -1.99
CA ALA A 37 12.61 -1.05 -2.51
C ALA A 37 12.24 -0.04 -1.42
N ARG A 38 12.79 1.19 -1.51
CA ARG A 38 12.38 2.30 -0.65
C ARG A 38 11.07 2.93 -1.14
N PHE A 39 10.03 2.11 -1.29
CA PHE A 39 8.73 2.53 -1.85
C PHE A 39 8.12 3.73 -1.12
N TYR A 40 8.43 3.89 0.16
CA TYR A 40 7.99 5.03 0.96
C TYR A 40 8.46 6.37 0.38
N GLU A 41 9.63 6.46 -0.28
CA GLU A 41 10.11 7.69 -0.92
C GLU A 41 9.11 8.16 -1.99
N GLY A 42 8.65 7.24 -2.85
CA GLY A 42 7.61 7.55 -3.84
C GLY A 42 6.28 7.91 -3.18
N ARG A 43 5.92 7.24 -2.08
CA ARG A 43 4.67 7.52 -1.34
C ARG A 43 4.66 8.89 -0.68
N TYR A 44 5.80 9.39 -0.22
CA TYR A 44 5.92 10.77 0.25
C TYR A 44 5.55 11.76 -0.87
N ILE A 45 6.09 11.56 -2.07
CA ILE A 45 5.78 12.40 -3.22
C ILE A 45 4.30 12.26 -3.63
N LEU A 46 3.72 11.06 -3.59
CA LEU A 46 2.27 10.88 -3.80
C LEU A 46 1.43 11.66 -2.77
N GLY A 47 1.87 11.73 -1.51
CA GLY A 47 1.24 12.55 -0.48
C GLY A 47 1.23 14.03 -0.84
N GLN A 48 2.36 14.57 -1.30
CA GLN A 48 2.46 15.95 -1.78
C GLN A 48 1.47 16.24 -2.91
N ILE A 49 1.41 15.34 -3.89
CA ILE A 49 0.52 15.48 -5.05
C ILE A 49 -0.94 15.44 -4.61
N ALA A 50 -1.29 14.47 -3.75
CA ALA A 50 -2.64 14.34 -3.18
C ALA A 50 -3.07 15.61 -2.46
N ALA A 51 -2.21 16.19 -1.61
CA ALA A 51 -2.51 17.42 -0.89
C ALA A 51 -2.73 18.64 -1.79
N ARG A 52 -2.05 18.71 -2.93
CA ARG A 52 -2.21 19.79 -3.92
C ARG A 52 -3.47 19.61 -4.78
N GLN A 53 -3.84 18.38 -5.10
CA GLN A 53 -5.00 18.08 -5.95
C GLN A 53 -6.32 18.02 -5.18
N SER A 54 -6.28 17.57 -3.92
CA SER A 54 -7.46 17.38 -3.10
C SER A 54 -8.15 18.70 -2.76
N LYS A 55 -9.44 18.78 -3.08
CA LYS A 55 -10.36 19.83 -2.70
C LYS A 55 -10.91 19.61 -1.29
N SER A 56 -11.20 18.36 -0.91
CA SER A 56 -11.75 18.03 0.43
C SER A 56 -10.70 17.96 1.53
N GLY A 57 -9.43 17.78 1.17
CA GLY A 57 -8.34 17.53 2.11
C GLY A 57 -8.34 16.12 2.70
N VAL A 58 -9.08 15.18 2.10
CA VAL A 58 -9.23 13.81 2.60
C VAL A 58 -8.90 12.80 1.51
N ALA A 59 -7.90 11.94 1.77
CA ALA A 59 -7.65 10.75 0.97
C ALA A 59 -8.34 9.51 1.53
N GLY A 60 -8.68 8.58 0.66
CA GLY A 60 -8.98 7.19 1.00
C GLY A 60 -7.76 6.32 0.69
N TYR A 61 -7.33 5.51 1.65
CA TYR A 61 -6.16 4.65 1.51
C TYR A 61 -6.55 3.18 1.73
N ILE A 62 -6.54 2.41 0.65
CA ILE A 62 -6.82 0.97 0.65
C ILE A 62 -5.53 0.23 0.90
N VAL A 63 -5.48 -0.62 1.93
CA VAL A 63 -4.25 -1.25 2.39
C VAL A 63 -4.43 -2.74 2.64
N SER A 64 -3.37 -3.52 2.43
CA SER A 64 -3.37 -4.97 2.53
C SER A 64 -3.31 -5.46 3.98
N PHE A 65 -2.10 -5.68 4.51
CA PHE A 65 -1.83 -6.23 5.85
C PHE A 65 -1.06 -5.24 6.72
N PRO A 66 -1.27 -5.22 8.05
CA PRO A 66 -0.60 -4.30 8.97
C PRO A 66 0.85 -4.71 9.25
N ILE A 67 1.68 -4.66 8.20
CA ILE A 67 3.10 -5.03 8.24
C ILE A 67 3.98 -3.78 8.05
N PRO A 68 5.29 -3.84 8.39
CA PRO A 68 6.17 -2.68 8.34
C PRO A 68 6.16 -1.94 7.00
N GLU A 69 6.18 -2.66 5.88
CA GLU A 69 6.11 -2.06 4.54
C GLU A 69 4.86 -1.19 4.34
N VAL A 70 3.70 -1.69 4.77
CA VAL A 70 2.41 -1.02 4.57
C VAL A 70 2.27 0.17 5.51
N VAL A 71 2.60 -0.01 6.79
CA VAL A 71 2.56 1.08 7.78
C VAL A 71 3.54 2.20 7.42
N MET A 72 4.74 1.85 6.96
CA MET A 72 5.72 2.82 6.46
C MET A 72 5.18 3.58 5.25
N GLY A 73 4.47 2.90 4.34
CA GLY A 73 3.81 3.54 3.21
C GLY A 73 2.70 4.51 3.59
N ILE A 74 1.88 4.17 4.59
CA ILE A 74 0.82 5.04 5.13
C ILE A 74 1.46 6.29 5.75
N ASN A 75 2.42 6.09 6.65
CA ASN A 75 3.07 7.19 7.37
C ASN A 75 3.79 8.14 6.41
N SER A 76 4.51 7.59 5.43
CA SER A 76 5.25 8.42 4.48
C SER A 76 4.32 9.24 3.57
N PHE A 77 3.21 8.65 3.11
CA PHE A 77 2.17 9.38 2.40
C PHE A 77 1.59 10.52 3.25
N MET A 78 1.26 10.24 4.53
CA MET A 78 0.71 11.26 5.43
C MET A 78 1.71 12.39 5.69
N LEU A 79 2.98 12.08 5.96
CA LEU A 79 4.04 13.08 6.13
C LEU A 79 4.22 13.93 4.87
N GLY A 80 4.12 13.31 3.69
CA GLY A 80 4.13 13.98 2.41
C GLY A 80 2.93 14.91 2.23
N ALA A 81 1.72 14.44 2.51
CA ALA A 81 0.53 15.28 2.38
C ALA A 81 0.55 16.46 3.37
N GLN A 82 0.94 16.19 4.61
CA GLN A 82 0.90 17.17 5.71
C GLN A 82 1.97 18.26 5.62
N SER A 83 3.07 18.05 4.89
CA SER A 83 4.00 19.16 4.66
C SER A 83 3.55 20.14 3.57
N ILE A 84 2.48 19.82 2.82
CA ILE A 84 1.77 20.77 1.94
C ILE A 84 0.49 21.30 2.59
N LYS A 85 -0.32 20.41 3.17
CA LYS A 85 -1.60 20.74 3.81
C LYS A 85 -1.62 20.11 5.22
N PRO A 86 -1.23 20.84 6.28
CA PRO A 86 -1.01 20.28 7.62
C PRO A 86 -2.23 19.56 8.24
N ASP A 87 -3.44 19.93 7.83
CA ASP A 87 -4.70 19.34 8.29
C ASP A 87 -5.21 18.19 7.39
N PHE A 88 -4.43 17.78 6.38
CA PHE A 88 -4.78 16.67 5.48
C PHE A 88 -5.01 15.38 6.26
N LYS A 89 -6.07 14.65 5.89
CA LYS A 89 -6.48 13.40 6.55
C LYS A 89 -6.49 12.24 5.57
N ALA A 90 -6.34 11.03 6.09
CA ALA A 90 -6.60 9.82 5.34
C ALA A 90 -7.57 8.91 6.10
N LYS A 91 -8.52 8.33 5.37
CA LYS A 91 -9.38 7.23 5.83
C LYS A 91 -8.76 5.92 5.35
N ILE A 92 -8.45 5.02 6.27
CA ILE A 92 -7.72 3.78 5.97
C ILE A 92 -8.68 2.60 6.00
N VAL A 93 -8.65 1.77 4.95
CA VAL A 93 -9.41 0.50 4.89
C VAL A 93 -8.44 -0.65 4.71
N TRP A 94 -8.41 -1.55 5.70
CA TRP A 94 -7.64 -2.79 5.67
C TRP A 94 -8.46 -3.90 5.01
N ILE A 95 -8.05 -4.34 3.82
CA ILE A 95 -8.75 -5.42 3.09
C ILE A 95 -8.20 -6.81 3.43
N ASN A 96 -7.07 -6.90 4.13
CA ASN A 96 -6.40 -8.15 4.52
C ASN A 96 -6.12 -9.08 3.32
N SER A 97 -5.77 -8.49 2.18
CA SER A 97 -5.33 -9.18 0.97
C SER A 97 -4.38 -8.27 0.20
N TRP A 98 -3.41 -8.85 -0.51
CA TRP A 98 -2.60 -8.11 -1.49
C TRP A 98 -3.35 -7.90 -2.80
N PHE A 99 -4.20 -8.85 -3.18
CA PHE A 99 -4.90 -8.87 -4.45
C PHE A 99 -6.31 -9.46 -4.26
N ASP A 100 -7.32 -8.61 -4.29
CA ASP A 100 -8.74 -8.97 -4.27
C ASP A 100 -9.53 -7.86 -4.97
N PRO A 101 -9.62 -7.89 -6.32
CA PRO A 101 -10.21 -6.80 -7.11
C PRO A 101 -11.61 -6.39 -6.67
N GLY A 102 -12.43 -7.34 -6.18
CA GLY A 102 -13.77 -7.07 -5.68
C GLY A 102 -13.73 -6.21 -4.41
N LYS A 103 -12.99 -6.66 -3.39
CA LYS A 103 -12.85 -5.89 -2.15
C LYS A 103 -12.15 -4.56 -2.35
N GLU A 104 -11.18 -4.52 -3.25
CA GLU A 104 -10.46 -3.30 -3.62
C GLU A 104 -11.39 -2.25 -4.24
N ALA A 105 -12.25 -2.65 -5.19
CA ALA A 105 -13.24 -1.76 -5.80
C ALA A 105 -14.31 -1.29 -4.80
N ASP A 106 -14.81 -2.19 -3.95
CA ASP A 106 -15.82 -1.85 -2.94
C ASP A 106 -15.27 -0.89 -1.89
N ALA A 107 -14.02 -1.09 -1.45
CA ALA A 107 -13.33 -0.18 -0.54
C ALA A 107 -13.14 1.21 -1.17
N ALA A 108 -12.77 1.27 -2.46
CA ALA A 108 -12.60 2.53 -3.17
C ALA A 108 -13.91 3.35 -3.22
N LYS A 109 -15.02 2.71 -3.59
CA LYS A 109 -16.34 3.34 -3.62
C LYS A 109 -16.76 3.81 -2.23
N ALA A 110 -16.64 2.95 -1.22
CA ALA A 110 -17.00 3.31 0.15
C ALA A 110 -16.19 4.49 0.71
N LEU A 111 -14.89 4.58 0.36
CA LEU A 111 -14.04 5.70 0.75
C LEU A 111 -14.44 7.00 0.04
N PHE A 112 -14.78 6.90 -1.25
CA PHE A 112 -15.27 8.02 -2.05
C PHE A 112 -16.60 8.57 -1.51
N ASP A 113 -17.58 7.69 -1.25
CA ASP A 113 -18.88 8.04 -0.65
C ASP A 113 -18.73 8.68 0.73
N GLN A 114 -17.64 8.37 1.43
CA GLN A 114 -17.27 8.95 2.70
C GLN A 114 -16.55 10.32 2.58
N GLY A 115 -16.48 10.91 1.39
CA GLY A 115 -15.96 12.24 1.14
C GLY A 115 -14.45 12.30 0.86
N ALA A 116 -13.80 11.15 0.62
CA ALA A 116 -12.45 11.17 0.08
C ALA A 116 -12.48 11.52 -1.41
N ASP A 117 -11.66 12.48 -1.83
CA ASP A 117 -11.58 12.90 -3.24
C ASP A 117 -10.26 12.47 -3.91
N ILE A 118 -9.39 11.82 -3.16
CA ILE A 118 -8.19 11.15 -3.63
C ILE A 118 -8.22 9.70 -3.14
N ILE A 119 -8.11 8.73 -4.06
CA ILE A 119 -7.96 7.31 -3.70
C ILE A 119 -6.52 6.87 -3.96
N VAL A 120 -5.93 6.22 -2.96
CA VAL A 120 -4.60 5.63 -2.98
C VAL A 120 -4.70 4.17 -2.55
N GLN A 121 -3.90 3.31 -3.17
CA GLN A 121 -3.87 1.88 -2.84
C GLN A 121 -2.45 1.40 -2.49
N HIS A 122 -2.40 0.41 -1.61
CA HIS A 122 -1.25 -0.43 -1.31
C HIS A 122 -1.66 -1.91 -1.45
N THR A 123 -2.30 -2.17 -2.59
CA THR A 123 -2.80 -3.47 -3.09
C THR A 123 -2.44 -3.55 -4.58
N ASP A 124 -2.59 -4.72 -5.19
CA ASP A 124 -1.89 -5.07 -6.43
C ASP A 124 -2.80 -5.13 -7.67
N SER A 125 -4.09 -4.80 -7.57
CA SER A 125 -5.00 -4.77 -8.73
C SER A 125 -5.21 -3.36 -9.29
N THR A 126 -5.79 -3.23 -10.49
CA THR A 126 -6.21 -1.92 -11.04
C THR A 126 -7.63 -1.51 -10.63
N ALA A 127 -8.31 -2.32 -9.83
CA ALA A 127 -9.74 -2.19 -9.58
C ALA A 127 -10.15 -0.90 -8.85
N PRO A 128 -9.40 -0.40 -7.83
CA PRO A 128 -9.73 0.88 -7.19
C PRO A 128 -9.77 2.05 -8.16
N LEU A 129 -8.79 2.12 -9.08
CA LEU A 129 -8.69 3.19 -10.07
C LEU A 129 -9.88 3.16 -11.04
N GLN A 130 -10.22 1.97 -11.55
CA GLN A 130 -11.36 1.79 -12.45
C GLN A 130 -12.69 2.12 -11.77
N ALA A 131 -12.83 1.75 -10.49
CA ALA A 131 -14.02 2.03 -9.71
C ALA A 131 -14.26 3.53 -9.57
N VAL A 132 -13.24 4.32 -9.23
CA VAL A 132 -13.39 5.78 -9.07
C VAL A 132 -13.51 6.53 -10.40
N GLU A 133 -12.85 6.05 -11.45
CA GLU A 133 -13.01 6.62 -12.79
C GLU A 133 -14.47 6.57 -13.22
N SER A 134 -15.12 5.41 -13.07
CA SER A 134 -16.53 5.25 -13.43
C SER A 134 -17.49 6.18 -12.68
N VAL A 135 -17.16 6.54 -11.43
CA VAL A 135 -17.99 7.41 -10.58
C VAL A 135 -17.79 8.89 -10.95
N CYS A 136 -16.55 9.30 -11.25
CA CYS A 136 -16.25 10.67 -11.68
C CYS A 136 -16.94 11.08 -12.99
N TRP A 137 -17.19 10.15 -13.92
CA TRP A 137 -17.88 10.44 -15.18
C TRP A 137 -19.40 10.52 -15.06
N THR A 138 -19.97 10.13 -13.92
CA THR A 138 -21.42 10.10 -13.68
C THR A 138 -21.95 11.26 -12.84
N MET A 139 -21.07 12.15 -12.36
CA MET A 139 -21.39 13.39 -11.63
C MET A 139 -21.19 14.61 -12.51
#